data_AF-A0A1V9DME4-F1
#
_entry.id   AF-A0A1V9DME4-F1
#
_cell.length_a   1.000
_cell.length_b   1.000
_cell.length_c   1.000
_cell.angle_alpha   90.00
_cell.angle_beta   90.00
_cell.angle_gamma   90.00
#
_symmetry.space_group_name_H-M   'P 1'
#
loop_
_entity.id
_entity.type
_entity.pdbx_description
1 polymer ?
#
loop_
_entity_poly.entity_id
_entity_poly.type
_entity_poly.pdbx_seq_one_letter_code
_entity_poly.pdbx_strand_id
1 'polypeptide(L)'
;MLFYPFLLWPGRGLRVAAAALISVPAAQAFTETPSVAQAPFDDPARFQQQLAALPALGNASSDDEWNKRLATIAKSIGEASQNGDSDTTFGQQAGVWAFNHFRDEVANRVESEGKSLLSPYGNAQLDLMVDMQGSFTGTGGDLFTALSDQRSHLTFSQVGLRDTSDGLVGNVGLGQRWVTPNWLLGYNAFLDRSVDIGQQRASLGTEAWNENLRLSANYYHPLGSWKNSGETQQQRMARGYDITTQSYLPFYRQLGVSLSWEQYLGDNVDLFHSGNRYHNPSALALGLSYTPVPLVTLSASHKTSSAGETQDQLGLKLNYRFGVALSKQLEASNVAEARSLRGSRYDRVTRSDTPVLDFRQRKTLSVFLATPPWQLTPGESLPLKLQIRHSNPIKAVSWQGDTQALSLTPPADNSQPQGWSLIVPAWDDSPGASNEYRLSVTLEDDKQQRVTSNWITLTVQSPMRVDNGQEGDRFDIMAP
;
A
#
# COMPACT_ATOMS: atom_id res chain seq x y z
N MET A 1 6.73 9.32 -57.86
CA MET A 1 5.85 10.12 -58.73
C MET A 1 4.75 9.20 -59.24
N LEU A 2 3.49 9.60 -59.08
CA LEU A 2 2.29 8.82 -59.40
C LEU A 2 2.29 8.28 -60.84
N PHE A 3 1.69 7.11 -61.09
CA PHE A 3 0.61 6.92 -62.08
C PHE A 3 -0.01 5.51 -61.95
N TYR A 4 -1.35 5.47 -61.97
CA TYR A 4 -2.22 4.27 -62.03
C TYR A 4 -2.15 3.58 -63.40
N PRO A 5 -2.65 2.33 -63.53
CA PRO A 5 -3.93 2.18 -64.24
C PRO A 5 -4.91 1.12 -63.67
N PHE A 6 -6.19 1.33 -63.99
CA PHE A 6 -7.33 0.41 -63.87
C PHE A 6 -7.29 -0.70 -64.94
N LEU A 7 -7.82 -1.91 -64.67
CA LEU A 7 -8.96 -2.55 -65.39
C LEU A 7 -9.30 -4.00 -64.94
N LEU A 8 -10.54 -4.17 -64.47
CA LEU A 8 -11.60 -5.18 -64.79
C LEU A 8 -11.37 -6.74 -64.77
N TRP A 9 -12.16 -7.36 -63.86
CA TRP A 9 -12.79 -8.71 -63.66
C TRP A 9 -13.21 -9.57 -64.91
N PRO A 10 -13.83 -10.80 -64.81
CA PRO A 10 -14.01 -11.80 -63.72
C PRO A 10 -13.81 -13.31 -64.07
N GLY A 11 -13.77 -14.20 -63.05
CA GLY A 11 -13.79 -15.66 -63.24
C GLY A 11 -13.99 -16.50 -61.96
N ARG A 12 -15.23 -16.97 -61.76
CA ARG A 12 -15.80 -18.03 -60.88
C ARG A 12 -14.89 -18.89 -59.96
N GLY A 13 -15.27 -18.94 -58.67
CA GLY A 13 -15.84 -20.14 -58.02
C GLY A 13 -14.98 -20.96 -57.06
N LEU A 14 -15.32 -20.96 -55.76
CA LEU A 14 -15.66 -22.18 -55.01
C LEU A 14 -16.32 -21.84 -53.66
N ARG A 15 -17.42 -22.52 -53.35
CA ARG A 15 -18.19 -22.43 -52.10
C ARG A 15 -17.53 -23.29 -51.02
N VAL A 16 -17.45 -22.81 -49.78
CA VAL A 16 -17.13 -23.62 -48.59
C VAL A 16 -18.25 -23.47 -47.57
N ALA A 17 -18.53 -24.61 -46.93
CA ALA A 17 -19.76 -24.98 -46.24
C ALA A 17 -20.04 -24.24 -44.94
N ALA A 18 -21.33 -24.10 -44.64
CA ALA A 18 -21.90 -23.73 -43.35
C ALA A 18 -22.47 -24.97 -42.65
N ALA A 19 -22.13 -25.16 -41.38
CA ALA A 19 -22.79 -25.98 -40.36
C ALA A 19 -21.98 -25.82 -39.05
N ALA A 20 -22.51 -25.78 -37.83
CA ALA A 20 -23.85 -25.63 -37.28
C ALA A 20 -23.65 -25.24 -35.80
N LEU A 21 -24.28 -24.17 -35.33
CA LEU A 21 -24.30 -23.81 -33.90
C LEU A 21 -25.59 -24.38 -33.30
N ILE A 22 -25.45 -25.37 -32.43
CA ILE A 22 -26.55 -25.93 -31.64
C ILE A 22 -26.74 -25.04 -30.42
N SER A 23 -27.91 -24.42 -30.33
CA SER A 23 -28.41 -23.66 -29.19
C SER A 23 -28.96 -24.61 -28.12
N VAL A 24 -28.62 -24.35 -26.86
CA VAL A 24 -29.30 -24.88 -25.67
C VAL A 24 -29.75 -23.66 -24.83
N PRO A 25 -30.99 -23.65 -24.31
CA PRO A 25 -31.68 -22.41 -23.94
C PRO A 25 -31.25 -21.88 -22.57
N ALA A 26 -31.06 -20.57 -22.47
CA ALA A 26 -30.97 -19.86 -21.21
C ALA A 26 -32.35 -19.82 -20.56
N ALA A 27 -32.53 -20.57 -19.46
CA ALA A 27 -33.67 -20.41 -18.59
C ALA A 27 -33.56 -19.04 -17.87
N GLN A 28 -34.57 -18.22 -18.07
CA GLN A 28 -34.75 -16.88 -17.54
C GLN A 28 -34.90 -16.92 -16.02
N ALA A 29 -34.02 -16.21 -15.30
CA ALA A 29 -34.26 -15.83 -13.91
C ALA A 29 -33.40 -14.64 -13.48
N PHE A 30 -33.31 -13.57 -14.29
CA PHE A 30 -32.80 -12.27 -13.83
C PHE A 30 -33.42 -11.14 -14.67
N THR A 31 -34.64 -10.75 -14.33
CA THR A 31 -35.23 -9.48 -14.78
C THR A 31 -35.72 -8.70 -13.57
N GLU A 32 -34.79 -8.21 -12.76
CA GLU A 32 -34.95 -6.98 -12.00
C GLU A 32 -33.57 -6.31 -11.98
N THR A 33 -33.47 -5.13 -12.62
CA THR A 33 -32.30 -4.27 -12.56
C THR A 33 -32.45 -3.32 -11.37
N PRO A 34 -31.78 -3.54 -10.22
CA PRO A 34 -31.34 -2.41 -9.42
C PRO A 34 -30.11 -1.85 -10.13
N SER A 35 -30.11 -0.56 -10.44
CA SER A 35 -28.90 0.12 -10.91
C SER A 35 -27.81 -0.05 -9.83
N VAL A 36 -26.80 -0.88 -10.13
CA VAL A 36 -25.61 -1.02 -9.29
C VAL A 36 -24.78 0.23 -9.49
N ALA A 37 -24.59 1.01 -8.43
CA ALA A 37 -23.70 2.16 -8.43
C ALA A 37 -22.27 1.71 -8.79
N GLN A 38 -21.61 2.44 -9.69
CA GLN A 38 -20.19 2.25 -9.97
C GLN A 38 -19.40 2.48 -8.67
N ALA A 39 -18.55 1.51 -8.31
CA ALA A 39 -17.66 1.47 -7.14
C ALA A 39 -18.35 1.35 -5.75
N PRO A 40 -18.40 0.13 -5.16
CA PRO A 40 -19.01 -0.09 -3.83
C PRO A 40 -18.11 0.32 -2.64
N PHE A 41 -17.01 1.02 -2.87
CA PHE A 41 -15.93 1.24 -1.88
C PHE A 41 -15.71 2.71 -1.47
N ASP A 42 -16.51 3.65 -1.97
CA ASP A 42 -16.28 5.09 -1.75
C ASP A 42 -16.92 5.66 -0.47
N ASP A 43 -17.68 4.85 0.29
CA ASP A 43 -18.35 5.28 1.53
C ASP A 43 -17.81 4.56 2.79
N PRO A 44 -16.85 5.16 3.51
CA PRO A 44 -16.28 4.59 4.72
C PRO A 44 -17.28 4.52 5.90
N ALA A 45 -18.38 5.29 5.89
CA ALA A 45 -19.36 5.29 6.97
C ALA A 45 -20.23 4.01 6.97
N ARG A 46 -20.41 3.39 5.80
CA ARG A 46 -21.18 2.14 5.64
C ARG A 46 -20.53 0.95 6.34
N PHE A 47 -19.19 0.87 6.31
CA PHE A 47 -18.43 -0.17 7.01
C PHE A 47 -18.57 -0.06 8.54
N GLN A 48 -18.60 1.15 9.09
CA GLN A 48 -18.83 1.37 10.52
C GLN A 48 -20.23 0.94 10.97
N GLN A 49 -21.25 1.19 10.13
CA GLN A 49 -22.62 0.72 10.42
C GLN A 49 -22.75 -0.81 10.34
N GLN A 50 -22.01 -1.47 9.44
CA GLN A 50 -21.98 -2.94 9.38
C GLN A 50 -21.22 -3.58 10.54
N LEU A 51 -20.15 -2.94 11.04
CA LEU A 51 -19.42 -3.36 12.24
C LEU A 51 -20.26 -3.22 13.52
N ALA A 52 -21.11 -2.20 13.60
CA ALA A 52 -22.04 -2.00 14.72
C ALA A 52 -23.23 -2.97 14.72
N ALA A 53 -23.51 -3.63 13.59
CA ALA A 53 -24.62 -4.57 13.42
C ALA A 53 -24.22 -6.06 13.62
N LEU A 54 -22.97 -6.33 13.98
CA LEU A 54 -22.52 -7.69 14.31
C LEU A 54 -23.04 -8.09 15.70
N PRO A 55 -23.59 -9.31 15.89
CA PRO A 55 -23.97 -9.79 17.21
C PRO A 55 -22.73 -9.81 18.13
N ALA A 56 -22.83 -9.21 19.31
CA ALA A 56 -21.77 -9.24 20.31
C ALA A 56 -21.50 -10.71 20.72
N LEU A 57 -20.42 -11.28 20.20
CA LEU A 57 -19.95 -12.60 20.57
C LEU A 57 -19.27 -12.53 21.95
N GLY A 58 -20.03 -12.93 22.99
CA GLY A 58 -19.53 -13.71 24.12
C GLY A 58 -18.39 -13.16 25.01
N ASN A 59 -18.80 -12.60 26.14
CA ASN A 59 -18.16 -12.59 27.47
C ASN A 59 -16.89 -11.74 27.74
N ALA A 60 -17.10 -10.67 28.52
CA ALA A 60 -16.14 -9.62 28.88
C ALA A 60 -15.24 -9.96 30.08
N SER A 61 -14.60 -11.14 30.11
CA SER A 61 -13.68 -11.52 31.21
C SER A 61 -12.34 -12.11 30.78
N SER A 62 -12.01 -12.12 29.49
CA SER A 62 -10.77 -12.74 28.96
C SER A 62 -9.66 -11.76 28.55
N ASP A 63 -9.92 -10.45 28.53
CA ASP A 63 -8.94 -9.47 28.03
C ASP A 63 -7.72 -9.30 28.95
N ASP A 64 -7.89 -9.46 30.26
CA ASP A 64 -6.81 -9.28 31.24
C ASP A 64 -5.78 -10.42 31.24
N GLU A 65 -6.20 -11.66 30.96
CA GLU A 65 -5.26 -12.79 30.84
C GLU A 65 -4.49 -12.76 29.52
N TRP A 66 -5.16 -12.40 28.43
CA TRP A 66 -4.54 -12.30 27.10
C TRP A 66 -3.49 -11.19 27.03
N ASN A 67 -3.79 -10.03 27.61
CA ASN A 67 -2.86 -8.90 27.69
C ASN A 67 -1.65 -9.21 28.59
N LYS A 68 -1.83 -9.95 29.69
CA LYS A 68 -0.72 -10.43 30.53
C LYS A 68 0.19 -11.43 29.80
N ARG A 69 -0.37 -12.32 28.97
CA ARG A 69 0.40 -13.30 28.18
C ARG A 69 1.20 -12.62 27.07
N LEU A 70 0.61 -11.67 26.35
CA LEU A 70 1.32 -10.87 25.35
C LEU A 70 2.44 -10.02 25.96
N ALA A 71 2.20 -9.43 27.14
CA ALA A 71 3.23 -8.68 27.87
C ALA A 71 4.37 -9.59 28.36
N THR A 72 4.07 -10.84 28.74
CA THR A 72 5.07 -11.82 29.18
C THR A 72 5.95 -12.26 28.01
N ILE A 73 5.35 -12.53 26.85
CA ILE A 73 6.08 -12.85 25.60
C ILE A 73 6.97 -11.67 25.18
N ALA A 74 6.44 -10.44 25.20
CA ALA A 74 7.21 -9.24 24.87
C ALA A 74 8.37 -9.00 25.85
N LYS A 75 8.16 -9.27 27.15
CA LYS A 75 9.20 -9.14 28.19
C LYS A 75 10.31 -10.19 28.04
N SER A 76 9.96 -11.45 27.76
CA SER A 76 10.95 -12.52 27.56
C SER A 76 11.81 -12.33 26.32
N ILE A 77 11.26 -11.72 25.27
CA ILE A 77 12.02 -11.34 24.06
C ILE A 77 13.01 -10.21 24.40
N GLY A 78 12.59 -9.24 25.21
CA GLY A 78 13.47 -8.16 25.70
C GLY A 78 14.63 -8.65 26.57
N GLU A 79 14.39 -9.66 27.41
CA GLU A 79 15.42 -10.27 28.27
C GLU A 79 16.38 -11.17 27.49
N ALA A 80 15.91 -11.90 26.47
CA ALA A 80 16.75 -12.69 25.58
C ALA A 80 17.68 -11.81 24.72
N SER A 81 17.23 -10.61 24.33
CA SER A 81 18.03 -9.63 23.60
C SER A 81 19.16 -9.00 24.42
N GLN A 82 19.16 -9.10 25.75
CA GLN A 82 20.20 -8.52 26.62
C GLN A 82 21.35 -9.49 26.92
N ASN A 83 21.21 -10.79 26.62
CA ASN A 83 22.15 -11.84 27.03
C ASN A 83 22.96 -12.44 25.86
N GLY A 84 22.90 -11.87 24.65
CA GLY A 84 23.59 -12.38 23.46
C GLY A 84 24.88 -11.63 23.13
N ASP A 85 25.99 -12.37 22.96
CA ASP A 85 27.30 -11.86 22.53
C ASP A 85 27.24 -11.17 21.15
N SER A 86 28.08 -10.16 20.97
CA SER A 86 27.97 -9.07 19.98
C SER A 86 28.27 -9.40 18.51
N ASP A 87 28.31 -10.67 18.10
CA ASP A 87 28.82 -11.04 16.75
C ASP A 87 27.89 -11.97 15.93
N THR A 88 26.63 -12.12 16.32
CA THR A 88 25.63 -12.87 15.53
C THR A 88 24.43 -11.98 15.19
N THR A 89 24.02 -11.97 13.91
CA THR A 89 22.90 -11.13 13.45
C THR A 89 21.58 -11.60 14.06
N PHE A 90 20.79 -10.64 14.53
CA PHE A 90 19.51 -10.83 15.22
C PHE A 90 18.56 -11.82 14.52
N GLY A 91 18.54 -11.85 13.17
CA GLY A 91 17.72 -12.79 12.39
C GLY A 91 18.07 -14.28 12.55
N GLN A 92 19.36 -14.62 12.75
CA GLN A 92 19.75 -16.01 13.02
C GLN A 92 19.37 -16.44 14.43
N GLN A 93 19.50 -15.54 15.41
CA GLN A 93 19.07 -15.80 16.78
C GLN A 93 17.54 -15.87 16.90
N ALA A 94 16.80 -15.04 16.16
CA ALA A 94 15.35 -15.05 16.11
C ALA A 94 14.80 -16.34 15.46
N GLY A 95 15.43 -16.83 14.38
CA GLY A 95 15.07 -18.12 13.76
C GLY A 95 15.32 -19.32 14.68
N VAL A 96 16.46 -19.33 15.40
CA VAL A 96 16.78 -20.38 16.39
C VAL A 96 15.89 -20.27 17.63
N TRP A 97 15.56 -19.06 18.07
CA TRP A 97 14.61 -18.81 19.16
C TRP A 97 13.21 -19.24 18.77
N ALA A 98 12.72 -18.90 17.57
CA ALA A 98 11.41 -19.32 17.08
C ALA A 98 11.33 -20.86 16.99
N PHE A 99 12.39 -21.52 16.53
CA PHE A 99 12.46 -22.98 16.49
C PHE A 99 12.50 -23.61 17.89
N ASN A 100 13.33 -23.11 18.80
CA ASN A 100 13.44 -23.65 20.16
C ASN A 100 12.20 -23.36 21.00
N HIS A 101 11.63 -22.16 20.89
CA HIS A 101 10.38 -21.80 21.56
C HIS A 101 9.20 -22.56 20.98
N PHE A 102 9.11 -22.75 19.66
CA PHE A 102 8.12 -23.64 19.05
C PHE A 102 8.29 -25.09 19.52
N ARG A 103 9.53 -25.61 19.56
CA ARG A 103 9.83 -26.95 20.07
C ARG A 103 9.45 -27.10 21.54
N ASP A 104 9.80 -26.13 22.39
CA ASP A 104 9.61 -26.20 23.84
C ASP A 104 8.14 -25.92 24.20
N GLU A 105 7.44 -25.06 23.47
CA GLU A 105 5.98 -24.88 23.56
C GLU A 105 5.28 -26.17 23.16
N VAL A 106 5.66 -26.79 22.03
CA VAL A 106 5.12 -28.09 21.60
C VAL A 106 5.44 -29.21 22.58
N ALA A 107 6.65 -29.25 23.16
CA ALA A 107 7.06 -30.26 24.13
C ALA A 107 6.35 -30.09 25.49
N ASN A 108 6.28 -28.87 26.02
CA ASN A 108 5.65 -28.58 27.31
C ASN A 108 4.11 -28.66 27.26
N ARG A 109 3.48 -28.40 26.09
CA ARG A 109 2.01 -28.56 25.91
C ARG A 109 1.58 -30.01 25.65
N VAL A 110 2.51 -30.90 25.30
CA VAL A 110 2.25 -32.35 25.22
C VAL A 110 2.19 -32.97 26.62
N GLU A 111 2.83 -32.35 27.62
CA GLU A 111 2.93 -32.88 28.99
C GLU A 111 1.91 -32.29 29.98
N SER A 112 1.36 -31.08 29.74
CA SER A 112 0.34 -30.47 30.61
C SER A 112 -0.89 -29.96 29.84
N GLU A 113 -2.04 -30.61 30.08
CA GLU A 113 -3.40 -30.21 29.66
C GLU A 113 -3.63 -29.87 28.16
N GLY A 114 -3.20 -30.77 27.28
CA GLY A 114 -3.42 -30.69 25.83
C GLY A 114 -4.84 -30.99 25.32
N LYS A 115 -5.84 -30.15 25.60
CA LYS A 115 -7.17 -30.31 24.96
C LYS A 115 -7.87 -29.08 24.35
N SER A 116 -7.58 -27.83 24.69
CA SER A 116 -8.46 -26.72 24.24
C SER A 116 -7.99 -25.90 23.05
N LEU A 117 -6.68 -25.83 22.75
CA LEU A 117 -6.15 -24.98 21.68
C LEU A 117 -5.55 -25.74 20.48
N LEU A 118 -5.20 -27.02 20.66
CA LEU A 118 -4.46 -27.81 19.65
C LEU A 118 -5.10 -29.18 19.36
N SER A 119 -6.41 -29.35 19.61
CA SER A 119 -7.12 -30.59 19.28
C SER A 119 -8.26 -30.34 18.28
N PRO A 120 -8.36 -31.05 17.13
CA PRO A 120 -7.39 -32.00 16.55
C PRO A 120 -6.86 -31.71 15.13
N TYR A 121 -7.24 -30.65 14.40
CA TYR A 121 -6.98 -30.59 12.94
C TYR A 121 -6.34 -29.29 12.45
N GLY A 122 -5.23 -28.88 13.07
CA GLY A 122 -4.42 -27.75 12.61
C GLY A 122 -3.27 -28.14 11.68
N ASN A 123 -2.64 -27.14 11.07
CA ASN A 123 -1.40 -27.29 10.29
C ASN A 123 -0.36 -26.27 10.77
N ALA A 124 0.89 -26.70 10.89
CA ALA A 124 2.03 -25.81 11.08
C ALA A 124 2.87 -25.78 9.80
N GLN A 125 3.17 -24.58 9.30
CA GLN A 125 3.99 -24.38 8.11
C GLN A 125 5.22 -23.57 8.47
N LEU A 126 6.38 -23.98 7.97
CA LEU A 126 7.62 -23.21 7.98
C LEU A 126 8.03 -22.89 6.54
N ASP A 127 8.37 -21.64 6.26
CA ASP A 127 8.86 -21.17 4.97
C ASP A 127 10.27 -20.62 5.10
N LEU A 128 11.13 -20.98 4.15
CA LEU A 128 12.45 -20.43 3.95
C LEU A 128 12.55 -19.96 2.50
N MET A 129 12.87 -18.68 2.30
CA MET A 129 13.02 -18.05 0.99
C MET A 129 14.43 -17.51 0.83
N VAL A 130 15.03 -17.77 -0.33
CA VAL A 130 16.40 -17.40 -0.68
C VAL A 130 16.40 -16.80 -2.09
N ASP A 131 17.17 -15.74 -2.29
CA ASP A 131 17.42 -15.20 -3.63
C ASP A 131 18.48 -16.01 -4.40
N MET A 132 18.75 -15.62 -5.65
CA MET A 132 19.76 -16.27 -6.49
C MET A 132 21.20 -16.03 -6.01
N GLN A 133 21.42 -15.05 -5.12
CA GLN A 133 22.69 -14.74 -4.50
C GLN A 133 22.94 -15.55 -3.22
N GLY A 134 21.95 -16.31 -2.75
CA GLY A 134 22.05 -17.11 -1.53
C GLY A 134 21.70 -16.34 -0.25
N SER A 135 21.17 -15.11 -0.36
CA SER A 135 20.69 -14.34 0.79
C SER A 135 19.28 -14.77 1.17
N PHE A 136 19.03 -14.89 2.47
CA PHE A 136 17.70 -15.17 2.99
C PHE A 136 16.83 -13.92 2.83
N THR A 137 15.83 -14.00 1.94
CA THR A 137 14.89 -12.90 1.68
C THR A 137 13.65 -12.97 2.55
N GLY A 138 13.40 -14.11 3.18
CA GLY A 138 12.36 -14.24 4.19
C GLY A 138 12.37 -15.60 4.87
N THR A 139 12.14 -15.61 6.17
CA THR A 139 11.90 -16.84 6.94
C THR A 139 10.65 -16.65 7.78
N GLY A 140 9.81 -17.68 7.89
CA GLY A 140 8.60 -17.52 8.67
C GLY A 140 7.91 -18.82 9.01
N GLY A 141 7.00 -18.73 9.96
CA GLY A 141 6.16 -19.82 10.39
C GLY A 141 4.71 -19.39 10.53
N ASP A 142 3.79 -20.29 10.20
CA ASP A 142 2.35 -20.11 10.34
C ASP A 142 1.73 -21.30 11.06
N LEU A 143 0.80 -21.01 11.96
CA LEU A 143 -0.03 -21.97 12.65
C LEU A 143 -1.49 -21.76 12.25
N PHE A 144 -2.04 -22.74 11.55
CA PHE A 144 -3.46 -22.82 11.20
C PHE A 144 -4.19 -23.68 12.22
N THR A 145 -5.28 -23.16 12.79
CA THR A 145 -6.10 -23.86 13.78
C THR A 145 -7.55 -23.92 13.36
N ALA A 146 -8.09 -25.14 13.22
CA ALA A 146 -9.51 -25.36 12.99
C ALA A 146 -10.31 -25.09 14.27
N LEU A 147 -11.11 -24.02 14.29
CA LEU A 147 -11.95 -23.63 15.43
C LEU A 147 -13.28 -24.39 15.45
N SER A 148 -13.87 -24.58 14.27
CA SER A 148 -15.08 -25.39 14.08
C SER A 148 -14.97 -26.12 12.75
N ASP A 149 -14.87 -27.45 12.80
CA ASP A 149 -14.73 -28.29 11.62
C ASP A 149 -15.97 -29.15 11.40
N GLN A 150 -16.75 -28.79 10.40
CA GLN A 150 -17.90 -29.55 9.93
C GLN A 150 -17.67 -30.00 8.48
N ARG A 151 -18.45 -30.98 8.02
CA ARG A 151 -18.31 -31.49 6.64
C ARG A 151 -18.58 -30.42 5.58
N SER A 152 -19.52 -29.50 5.84
CA SER A 152 -19.93 -28.45 4.91
C SER A 152 -19.21 -27.12 5.11
N HIS A 153 -18.61 -26.88 6.28
CA HIS A 153 -17.88 -25.64 6.54
C HIS A 153 -16.77 -25.81 7.58
N LEU A 154 -15.74 -24.99 7.47
CA LEU A 154 -14.60 -24.90 8.39
C LEU A 154 -14.42 -23.45 8.78
N THR A 155 -14.51 -23.16 10.07
CA THR A 155 -14.08 -21.87 10.64
C THR A 155 -12.70 -22.06 11.24
N PHE A 156 -11.77 -21.17 10.90
CA PHE A 156 -10.36 -21.30 11.27
C PHE A 156 -9.78 -19.98 11.77
N SER A 157 -8.68 -20.11 12.52
CA SER A 157 -7.76 -19.03 12.82
C SER A 157 -6.38 -19.34 12.26
N GLN A 158 -5.63 -18.30 11.94
CA GLN A 158 -4.26 -18.41 11.48
C GLN A 158 -3.41 -17.37 12.21
N VAL A 159 -2.26 -17.79 12.72
CA VAL A 159 -1.26 -16.94 13.35
C VAL A 159 0.08 -17.18 12.69
N GLY A 160 0.76 -16.11 12.28
CA GLY A 160 2.03 -16.19 11.58
C GLY A 160 3.05 -15.20 12.11
N LEU A 161 4.32 -15.57 12.00
CA LEU A 161 5.47 -14.72 12.29
C LEU A 161 6.47 -14.89 11.14
N ARG A 162 6.95 -13.78 10.61
CA ARG A 162 7.85 -13.77 9.46
C ARG A 162 8.91 -12.69 9.61
N ASP A 163 10.16 -13.08 9.47
CA ASP A 163 11.29 -12.18 9.35
C ASP A 163 11.52 -11.88 7.88
N THR A 164 11.61 -10.60 7.54
CA THR A 164 11.76 -10.09 6.17
C THR A 164 12.89 -9.07 6.12
N SER A 165 13.27 -8.63 4.93
CA SER A 165 14.25 -7.54 4.77
C SER A 165 13.85 -6.23 5.47
N ASP A 166 12.55 -6.02 5.68
CA ASP A 166 11.98 -4.83 6.33
C ASP A 166 11.73 -5.02 7.83
N GLY A 167 12.09 -6.19 8.35
CA GLY A 167 11.96 -6.56 9.76
C GLY A 167 10.88 -7.61 10.05
N LEU A 168 10.58 -7.76 11.34
CA LEU A 168 9.69 -8.79 11.85
C LEU A 168 8.22 -8.38 11.66
N VAL A 169 7.44 -9.25 11.04
CA VAL A 169 6.01 -9.10 10.83
C VAL A 169 5.26 -10.22 11.54
N GLY A 170 4.26 -9.85 12.34
CA GLY A 170 3.27 -10.76 12.90
C GLY A 170 1.95 -10.64 12.17
N ASN A 171 1.30 -11.77 11.93
CA ASN A 171 0.01 -11.85 11.24
C ASN A 171 -0.98 -12.63 12.11
N VAL A 172 -2.21 -12.14 12.25
CA VAL A 172 -3.31 -12.86 12.90
C VAL A 172 -4.55 -12.74 12.04
N GLY A 173 -5.22 -13.85 11.76
CA GLY A 173 -6.40 -13.86 10.93
C GLY A 173 -7.44 -14.90 11.32
N LEU A 174 -8.64 -14.66 10.80
CA LEU A 174 -9.81 -15.51 10.94
C LEU A 174 -10.45 -15.68 9.58
N GLY A 175 -11.03 -16.85 9.34
CA GLY A 175 -11.71 -17.11 8.08
C GLY A 175 -12.66 -18.28 8.18
N GLN A 176 -13.43 -18.45 7.10
CA GLN A 176 -14.36 -19.55 6.96
C GLN A 176 -14.36 -20.06 5.52
N ARG A 177 -14.39 -21.38 5.38
CA ARG A 177 -14.43 -22.12 4.11
C ARG A 177 -15.67 -22.98 4.06
N TRP A 178 -16.42 -22.94 2.96
CA TRP A 178 -17.59 -23.78 2.70
C TRP A 178 -17.30 -24.76 1.58
N VAL A 179 -17.69 -26.01 1.81
CA VAL A 179 -17.53 -27.10 0.86
C VAL A 179 -18.84 -27.29 0.09
N THR A 180 -18.74 -27.16 -1.23
CA THR A 180 -19.78 -27.51 -2.20
C THR A 180 -19.26 -28.71 -3.05
N PRO A 181 -20.10 -29.39 -3.84
CA PRO A 181 -19.74 -30.67 -4.46
C PRO A 181 -18.39 -30.72 -5.20
N ASN A 182 -17.99 -29.62 -5.85
CA ASN A 182 -16.72 -29.52 -6.60
C ASN A 182 -15.90 -28.27 -6.26
N TRP A 183 -16.34 -27.48 -5.29
CA TRP A 183 -15.69 -26.22 -4.94
C TRP A 183 -15.60 -26.03 -3.44
N LEU A 184 -14.50 -25.46 -3.00
CA LEU A 184 -14.35 -24.87 -1.68
C LEU A 184 -14.30 -23.36 -1.86
N LEU A 185 -15.26 -22.66 -1.28
CA LEU A 185 -15.33 -21.20 -1.29
C LEU A 185 -14.96 -20.68 0.08
N GLY A 186 -14.23 -19.58 0.17
CA GLY A 186 -13.82 -19.04 1.46
C GLY A 186 -13.69 -17.53 1.47
N TYR A 187 -13.71 -16.99 2.67
CA TYR A 187 -13.35 -15.60 2.95
C TYR A 187 -12.51 -15.57 4.22
N ASN A 188 -11.64 -14.57 4.30
CA ASN A 188 -10.73 -14.40 5.42
C ASN A 188 -10.47 -12.92 5.68
N ALA A 189 -10.09 -12.63 6.92
CA ALA A 189 -9.67 -11.31 7.38
C ALA A 189 -8.41 -11.45 8.21
N PHE A 190 -7.43 -10.57 7.98
CA PHE A 190 -6.16 -10.57 8.71
C PHE A 190 -5.81 -9.19 9.22
N LEU A 191 -5.08 -9.18 10.33
CA LEU A 191 -4.36 -8.04 10.88
C LEU A 191 -2.88 -8.36 10.86
N ASP A 192 -2.11 -7.55 10.15
CA ASP A 192 -0.66 -7.62 10.10
C ASP A 192 -0.08 -6.48 10.92
N ARG A 193 1.00 -6.75 11.66
CA ARG A 193 1.77 -5.76 12.40
C ARG A 193 3.25 -5.98 12.15
N SER A 194 3.91 -4.96 11.61
CA SER A 194 5.37 -4.92 11.61
C SER A 194 5.85 -4.35 12.95
N VAL A 195 6.77 -5.08 13.59
CA VAL A 195 7.33 -4.75 14.90
C VAL A 195 8.28 -3.56 14.78
N ASP A 196 9.18 -3.60 13.80
CA ASP A 196 10.24 -2.60 13.59
C ASP A 196 9.70 -1.20 13.32
N ILE A 197 8.73 -1.08 12.40
CA ILE A 197 8.13 0.22 12.06
C ILE A 197 6.89 0.54 12.91
N GLY A 198 6.41 -0.43 13.70
CA GLY A 198 5.23 -0.31 14.56
C GLY A 198 3.95 0.06 13.80
N GLN A 199 3.80 -0.37 12.54
CA GLN A 199 2.63 -0.09 11.70
C GLN A 199 1.76 -1.33 11.52
N GLN A 200 0.50 -1.08 11.16
CA GLN A 200 -0.53 -2.11 11.03
C GLN A 200 -1.25 -2.01 9.69
N ARG A 201 -1.65 -3.18 9.18
CA ARG A 201 -2.43 -3.36 7.95
C ARG A 201 -3.55 -4.36 8.22
N ALA A 202 -4.72 -4.08 7.67
CA ALA A 202 -5.80 -5.06 7.58
C ALA A 202 -5.85 -5.63 6.17
N SER A 203 -6.28 -6.87 6.03
CA SER A 203 -6.62 -7.43 4.73
C SER A 203 -7.90 -8.22 4.75
N LEU A 204 -8.59 -8.22 3.62
CA LEU A 204 -9.75 -9.06 3.33
C LEU A 204 -9.45 -9.91 2.11
N GLY A 205 -9.68 -11.21 2.23
CA GLY A 205 -9.39 -12.18 1.17
C GLY A 205 -10.60 -13.04 0.83
N THR A 206 -10.65 -13.49 -0.41
CA THR A 206 -11.61 -14.50 -0.89
C THR A 206 -10.88 -15.65 -1.56
N GLU A 207 -11.45 -16.85 -1.45
CA GLU A 207 -10.89 -18.10 -1.93
C GLU A 207 -11.93 -18.86 -2.77
N ALA A 208 -11.52 -19.40 -3.91
CA ALA A 208 -12.33 -20.31 -4.70
C ALA A 208 -11.45 -21.45 -5.23
N TRP A 209 -11.60 -22.64 -4.65
CA TRP A 209 -10.75 -23.78 -4.90
C TRP A 209 -11.54 -24.93 -5.52
N ASN A 210 -10.92 -25.60 -6.46
CA ASN A 210 -11.34 -26.85 -7.12
C ASN A 210 -10.20 -27.88 -6.92
N GLU A 211 -10.39 -29.12 -7.32
CA GLU A 211 -9.41 -30.22 -7.22
C GLU A 211 -8.04 -29.89 -7.81
N ASN A 212 -7.99 -29.11 -8.89
CA ASN A 212 -6.76 -28.80 -9.62
C ASN A 212 -6.49 -27.30 -9.78
N LEU A 213 -7.37 -26.43 -9.29
CA LEU A 213 -7.29 -24.99 -9.48
C LEU A 213 -7.61 -24.29 -8.17
N ARG A 214 -6.78 -23.35 -7.74
CA ARG A 214 -7.05 -22.49 -6.58
C ARG A 214 -6.95 -21.04 -7.00
N LEU A 215 -7.99 -20.29 -6.70
CA LEU A 215 -8.06 -18.86 -6.91
C LEU A 215 -8.10 -18.17 -5.55
N SER A 216 -7.34 -17.09 -5.42
CA SER A 216 -7.33 -16.25 -4.23
C SER A 216 -7.23 -14.79 -4.66
N ALA A 217 -8.00 -13.93 -4.01
CA ALA A 217 -7.95 -12.50 -4.23
C ALA A 217 -7.93 -11.80 -2.88
N ASN A 218 -6.98 -10.88 -2.68
CA ASN A 218 -6.79 -10.21 -1.41
C ASN A 218 -6.71 -8.70 -1.60
N TYR A 219 -7.31 -7.95 -0.68
CA TYR A 219 -7.22 -6.50 -0.60
C TYR A 219 -6.52 -6.10 0.70
N TYR A 220 -5.59 -5.16 0.61
CA TYR A 220 -4.74 -4.70 1.69
C TYR A 220 -4.97 -3.23 1.97
N HIS A 221 -5.27 -2.91 3.23
CA HIS A 221 -5.55 -1.56 3.68
C HIS A 221 -4.66 -1.17 4.88
N PRO A 222 -3.88 -0.08 4.80
CA PRO A 222 -3.10 0.39 5.94
C PRO A 222 -4.01 0.94 7.03
N LEU A 223 -3.82 0.51 8.27
CA LEU A 223 -4.51 1.06 9.44
C LEU A 223 -3.74 2.23 10.06
N GLY A 224 -2.42 2.24 9.87
CA GLY A 224 -1.53 3.30 10.35
C GLY A 224 -1.52 4.54 9.45
N SER A 225 -1.36 5.70 10.07
CA SER A 225 -0.99 6.93 9.36
C SER A 225 0.50 6.95 9.01
N TRP A 226 0.89 7.93 8.19
CA TRP A 226 2.29 8.22 7.88
C TRP A 226 3.11 8.41 9.16
N LYS A 227 4.18 7.63 9.30
CA LYS A 227 5.15 7.76 10.39
C LYS A 227 6.48 8.22 9.84
N ASN A 228 7.24 8.95 10.64
CA ASN A 228 8.57 9.40 10.25
C ASN A 228 9.51 8.20 10.08
N SER A 229 10.26 8.22 8.98
CA SER A 229 11.32 7.27 8.68
C SER A 229 12.56 8.10 8.38
N GLY A 230 13.47 8.18 9.35
CA GLY A 230 14.57 9.16 9.33
C GLY A 230 14.11 10.62 9.47
N GLU A 231 14.99 11.56 9.09
CA GLU A 231 14.77 13.00 9.29
C GLU A 231 13.82 13.63 8.25
N THR A 232 13.92 13.18 6.99
CA THR A 232 13.29 13.86 5.83
C THR A 232 12.16 13.07 5.19
N GLN A 233 11.93 11.81 5.60
CA GLN A 233 10.94 10.95 4.97
C GLN A 233 9.88 10.49 5.96
N GLN A 234 8.73 10.16 5.41
CA GLN A 234 7.69 9.42 6.10
C GLN A 234 7.39 8.15 5.32
N GLN A 235 7.04 7.10 6.05
CA GLN A 235 6.63 5.83 5.49
C GLN A 235 5.28 5.42 6.03
N ARG A 236 4.53 4.66 5.23
CA ARG A 236 3.28 4.02 5.59
C ARG A 236 3.20 2.69 4.85
N MET A 237 2.51 1.69 5.40
CA MET A 237 2.11 0.54 4.59
C MET A 237 1.29 0.99 3.37
N ALA A 238 1.60 0.42 2.21
CA ALA A 238 0.92 0.70 0.97
C ALA A 238 -0.44 0.00 0.94
N ARG A 239 -1.42 0.66 0.32
CA ARG A 239 -2.70 0.02 -0.03
C ARG A 239 -2.51 -0.75 -1.34
N GLY A 240 -3.15 -1.90 -1.49
CA GLY A 240 -2.98 -2.71 -2.68
C GLY A 240 -3.88 -3.92 -2.71
N TYR A 241 -3.73 -4.72 -3.75
CA TYR A 241 -4.47 -5.96 -3.93
C TYR A 241 -3.65 -6.95 -4.74
N ASP A 242 -3.93 -8.23 -4.53
CA ASP A 242 -3.37 -9.31 -5.31
C ASP A 242 -4.44 -10.28 -5.79
N ILE A 243 -4.13 -10.98 -6.87
CA ILE A 243 -4.89 -12.09 -7.40
C ILE A 243 -3.89 -13.21 -7.70
N THR A 244 -4.07 -14.35 -7.03
CA THR A 244 -3.23 -15.52 -7.23
C THR A 244 -4.05 -16.69 -7.76
N THR A 245 -3.55 -17.30 -8.84
CA THR A 245 -4.04 -18.54 -9.42
C THR A 245 -2.99 -19.62 -9.26
N GLN A 246 -3.36 -20.76 -8.67
CA GLN A 246 -2.49 -21.94 -8.56
C GLN A 246 -3.17 -23.11 -9.25
N SER A 247 -2.41 -23.86 -10.04
CA SER A 247 -2.89 -25.04 -10.75
C SER A 247 -1.96 -26.22 -10.52
N TYR A 248 -2.51 -27.42 -10.39
CA TYR A 248 -1.75 -28.66 -10.22
C TYR A 248 -2.06 -29.63 -11.35
N LEU A 249 -1.04 -30.31 -11.86
CA LEU A 249 -1.24 -31.29 -12.92
C LEU A 249 -2.14 -32.45 -12.44
N PRO A 250 -3.26 -32.75 -13.13
CA PRO A 250 -4.18 -33.80 -12.71
C PRO A 250 -3.53 -35.18 -12.60
N PHE A 251 -2.60 -35.48 -13.51
CA PHE A 251 -1.87 -36.75 -13.58
C PHE A 251 -0.58 -36.76 -12.75
N TYR A 252 -0.13 -35.61 -12.23
CA TYR A 252 1.09 -35.50 -11.42
C TYR A 252 0.97 -34.36 -10.40
N ARG A 253 0.18 -34.60 -9.33
CA ARG A 253 -0.19 -33.59 -8.32
C ARG A 253 0.98 -33.06 -7.49
N GLN A 254 2.17 -33.65 -7.63
CA GLN A 254 3.42 -33.15 -7.05
C GLN A 254 3.87 -31.84 -7.71
N LEU A 255 3.52 -31.60 -8.98
CA LEU A 255 3.90 -30.39 -9.70
C LEU A 255 2.76 -29.37 -9.72
N GLY A 256 3.06 -28.16 -9.28
CA GLY A 256 2.13 -27.02 -9.32
C GLY A 256 2.73 -25.82 -10.04
N VAL A 257 1.87 -25.06 -10.71
CA VAL A 257 2.18 -23.78 -11.36
C VAL A 257 1.39 -22.69 -10.63
N SER A 258 2.01 -21.55 -10.37
CA SER A 258 1.35 -20.38 -9.79
C SER A 258 1.55 -19.14 -10.64
N LEU A 259 0.49 -18.36 -10.79
CA LEU A 259 0.48 -17.04 -11.40
C LEU A 259 -0.07 -16.06 -10.37
N SER A 260 0.69 -15.04 -9.98
CA SER A 260 0.23 -13.98 -9.11
C SER A 260 0.35 -12.64 -9.80
N TRP A 261 -0.68 -11.82 -9.72
CA TRP A 261 -0.61 -10.42 -10.14
C TRP A 261 -0.96 -9.54 -8.94
N GLU A 262 -0.13 -8.52 -8.71
CA GLU A 262 -0.29 -7.60 -7.59
C GLU A 262 -0.15 -6.16 -8.05
N GLN A 263 -0.93 -5.27 -7.44
CA GLN A 263 -0.95 -3.84 -7.70
C GLN A 263 -1.02 -3.10 -6.38
N TYR A 264 -0.10 -2.16 -6.18
CA TYR A 264 -0.12 -1.26 -5.05
C TYR A 264 -0.32 0.17 -5.52
N LEU A 265 -0.88 0.99 -4.63
CA LEU A 265 -1.26 2.36 -4.93
C LEU A 265 -0.54 3.33 -3.99
N GLY A 266 0.18 4.29 -4.56
CA GLY A 266 0.99 5.27 -3.85
C GLY A 266 1.99 5.95 -4.79
N ASP A 267 2.60 7.03 -4.32
CA ASP A 267 3.53 7.81 -5.15
C ASP A 267 4.94 7.24 -5.16
N ASN A 268 5.40 6.68 -4.03
CA ASN A 268 6.73 6.10 -3.92
C ASN A 268 6.62 4.75 -3.20
N VAL A 269 6.13 3.75 -3.90
CA VAL A 269 5.91 2.40 -3.36
C VAL A 269 7.10 1.50 -3.69
N ASP A 270 7.61 0.78 -2.70
CA ASP A 270 8.66 -0.23 -2.85
C ASP A 270 8.05 -1.64 -2.88
N LEU A 271 7.72 -2.11 -4.09
CA LEU A 271 7.05 -3.41 -4.30
C LEU A 271 7.99 -4.62 -4.23
N PHE A 272 9.30 -4.40 -4.36
CA PHE A 272 10.31 -5.46 -4.45
C PHE A 272 11.16 -5.57 -3.19
N HIS A 273 10.94 -4.69 -2.21
CA HIS A 273 11.71 -4.60 -0.97
C HIS A 273 13.20 -4.39 -1.24
N SER A 274 13.50 -3.67 -2.33
CA SER A 274 14.84 -3.42 -2.83
C SER A 274 15.35 -2.01 -2.52
N GLY A 275 14.48 -1.14 -2.01
CA GLY A 275 14.70 0.29 -1.85
C GLY A 275 14.30 1.11 -3.07
N ASN A 276 14.03 0.49 -4.23
CA ASN A 276 13.54 1.18 -5.42
C ASN A 276 12.06 1.50 -5.27
N ARG A 277 11.66 2.72 -5.68
CA ARG A 277 10.31 3.24 -5.44
C ARG A 277 9.66 3.70 -6.72
N TYR A 278 8.39 3.35 -6.89
CA TYR A 278 7.64 3.62 -8.11
C TYR A 278 6.24 4.16 -7.80
N HIS A 279 5.68 4.90 -8.76
CA HIS A 279 4.30 5.37 -8.70
C HIS A 279 3.36 4.25 -9.16
N ASN A 280 2.41 3.86 -8.30
CA ASN A 280 1.43 2.80 -8.54
C ASN A 280 2.01 1.54 -9.23
N PRO A 281 3.02 0.86 -8.64
CA PRO A 281 3.65 -0.27 -9.27
C PRO A 281 2.73 -1.49 -9.34
N SER A 282 2.90 -2.26 -10.42
CA SER A 282 2.34 -3.59 -10.58
C SER A 282 3.44 -4.62 -10.77
N ALA A 283 3.19 -5.86 -10.36
CA ALA A 283 4.07 -6.98 -10.64
C ALA A 283 3.30 -8.24 -11.02
N LEU A 284 3.92 -9.03 -11.89
CA LEU A 284 3.49 -10.35 -12.28
C LEU A 284 4.52 -11.36 -11.80
N ALA A 285 4.09 -12.39 -11.07
CA ALA A 285 4.93 -13.47 -10.60
C ALA A 285 4.49 -14.80 -11.21
N LEU A 286 5.44 -15.49 -11.82
CA LEU A 286 5.31 -16.86 -12.31
C LEU A 286 6.09 -17.78 -11.39
N GLY A 287 5.44 -18.83 -10.89
CA GLY A 287 6.03 -19.77 -9.95
C GLY A 287 5.81 -21.23 -10.35
N LEU A 288 6.78 -22.05 -10.00
CA LEU A 288 6.75 -23.50 -10.09
C LEU A 288 6.94 -24.08 -8.69
N SER A 289 6.22 -25.15 -8.39
CA SER A 289 6.33 -25.84 -7.10
C SER A 289 6.39 -27.35 -7.32
N TYR A 290 7.24 -28.02 -6.54
CA TYR A 290 7.39 -29.47 -6.53
C TYR A 290 7.26 -30.00 -5.10
N THR A 291 6.27 -30.85 -4.87
CA THR A 291 5.95 -31.45 -3.57
C THR A 291 6.22 -32.96 -3.63
N PRO A 292 7.46 -33.42 -3.35
CA PRO A 292 7.77 -34.86 -3.41
C PRO A 292 6.96 -35.67 -2.39
N VAL A 293 6.72 -35.10 -1.21
CA VAL A 293 5.93 -35.67 -0.11
C VAL A 293 5.08 -34.57 0.52
N PRO A 294 3.93 -34.86 1.15
CA PRO A 294 3.06 -33.84 1.74
C PRO A 294 3.78 -32.85 2.68
N LEU A 295 4.80 -33.32 3.40
CA LEU A 295 5.57 -32.52 4.34
C LEU A 295 6.46 -31.46 3.68
N VAL A 296 6.93 -31.66 2.44
CA VAL A 296 7.99 -30.84 1.84
C VAL A 296 7.54 -30.29 0.49
N THR A 297 7.66 -28.97 0.29
CA THR A 297 7.48 -28.33 -1.01
C THR A 297 8.70 -27.48 -1.35
N LEU A 298 9.24 -27.70 -2.55
CA LEU A 298 10.24 -26.84 -3.18
C LEU A 298 9.53 -25.89 -4.14
N SER A 299 9.95 -24.64 -4.21
CA SER A 299 9.39 -23.68 -5.16
C SER A 299 10.47 -22.80 -5.79
N ALA A 300 10.21 -22.36 -7.01
CA ALA A 300 10.99 -21.35 -7.70
C ALA A 300 10.01 -20.35 -8.32
N SER A 301 10.29 -19.06 -8.23
CA SER A 301 9.45 -18.02 -8.82
C SER A 301 10.24 -16.88 -9.42
N HIS A 302 9.73 -16.35 -10.52
CA HIS A 302 10.21 -15.15 -11.21
C HIS A 302 9.13 -14.08 -11.15
N LYS A 303 9.44 -12.95 -10.51
CA LYS A 303 8.57 -11.78 -10.38
C LYS A 303 9.12 -10.64 -11.23
N THR A 304 8.27 -10.01 -12.02
CA THR A 304 8.63 -8.88 -12.90
C THR A 304 7.64 -7.73 -12.77
N SER A 305 8.14 -6.49 -12.82
CA SER A 305 7.33 -5.28 -12.73
C SER A 305 7.07 -4.64 -14.08
N SER A 306 5.96 -3.88 -14.17
CA SER A 306 5.77 -2.88 -15.22
C SER A 306 6.89 -1.81 -15.26
N ALA A 307 7.61 -1.61 -14.15
CA ALA A 307 8.72 -0.65 -14.05
C ALA A 307 10.11 -1.25 -14.42
N GLY A 308 10.18 -2.52 -14.83
CA GLY A 308 11.40 -3.17 -15.29
C GLY A 308 12.24 -3.86 -14.20
N GLU A 309 11.82 -3.80 -12.94
CA GLU A 309 12.46 -4.54 -11.85
C GLU A 309 12.06 -6.02 -11.87
N THR A 310 13.01 -6.90 -11.56
CA THR A 310 12.79 -8.35 -11.50
C THR A 310 13.36 -8.95 -10.23
N GLN A 311 12.75 -10.01 -9.75
CA GLN A 311 13.18 -10.73 -8.57
C GLN A 311 12.94 -12.23 -8.74
N ASP A 312 14.00 -13.00 -8.52
CA ASP A 312 13.97 -14.46 -8.54
C ASP A 312 14.08 -14.99 -7.12
N GLN A 313 13.24 -15.97 -6.78
CA GLN A 313 13.20 -16.55 -5.45
C GLN A 313 13.13 -18.07 -5.52
N LEU A 314 13.92 -18.73 -4.65
CA LEU A 314 13.83 -20.14 -4.34
C LEU A 314 13.23 -20.30 -2.94
N GLY A 315 12.32 -21.25 -2.80
CA GLY A 315 11.61 -21.49 -1.55
C GLY A 315 11.62 -22.95 -1.13
N LEU A 316 11.77 -23.17 0.18
CA LEU A 316 11.55 -24.44 0.85
C LEU A 316 10.42 -24.27 1.86
N LYS A 317 9.40 -25.11 1.77
CA LYS A 317 8.27 -25.13 2.71
C LYS A 317 8.18 -26.49 3.40
N LEU A 318 8.04 -26.46 4.72
CA LEU A 318 7.75 -27.63 5.54
C LEU A 318 6.33 -27.51 6.09
N ASN A 319 5.43 -28.41 5.73
CA ASN A 319 4.02 -28.39 6.13
C ASN A 319 3.68 -29.60 7.01
N TYR A 320 3.64 -29.39 8.31
CA TYR A 320 3.33 -30.41 9.30
C TYR A 320 1.83 -30.41 9.64
N ARG A 321 1.17 -31.54 9.40
CA ARG A 321 -0.27 -31.72 9.67
C ARG A 321 -0.47 -32.46 10.98
N PHE A 322 -1.09 -31.82 11.96
CA PHE A 322 -1.37 -32.46 13.25
C PHE A 322 -2.40 -33.58 13.08
N GLY A 323 -2.25 -34.66 13.85
CA GLY A 323 -3.14 -35.83 13.81
C GLY A 323 -2.93 -36.77 12.60
N VAL A 324 -2.07 -36.44 11.64
CA VAL A 324 -1.68 -37.32 10.54
C VAL A 324 -0.35 -38.01 10.86
N ALA A 325 -0.30 -39.34 10.75
CA ALA A 325 0.94 -40.09 10.98
C ALA A 325 2.10 -39.56 10.12
N LEU A 326 3.27 -39.36 10.71
CA LEU A 326 4.45 -38.84 10.01
C LEU A 326 4.82 -39.68 8.78
N SER A 327 4.66 -41.00 8.86
CA SER A 327 4.87 -41.90 7.72
C SER A 327 4.02 -41.51 6.52
N LYS A 328 2.74 -41.14 6.72
CA LYS A 328 1.86 -40.69 5.64
C LYS A 328 2.30 -39.35 5.07
N GLN A 329 2.84 -38.46 5.90
CA GLN A 329 3.32 -37.14 5.48
C GLN A 329 4.66 -37.20 4.73
N LEU A 330 5.41 -38.30 4.88
CA LEU A 330 6.66 -38.61 4.19
C LEU A 330 6.47 -39.56 3.00
N GLU A 331 5.24 -39.91 2.66
CA GLU A 331 4.94 -40.85 1.59
C GLU A 331 4.44 -40.11 0.34
N ALA A 332 5.11 -40.32 -0.80
CA ALA A 332 4.83 -39.62 -2.05
C ALA A 332 3.43 -39.92 -2.61
N SER A 333 2.87 -41.10 -2.32
CA SER A 333 1.51 -41.51 -2.72
C SER A 333 0.42 -40.63 -2.09
N ASN A 334 0.68 -40.06 -0.91
CA ASN A 334 -0.29 -39.24 -0.17
C ASN A 334 -0.33 -37.79 -0.64
N VAL A 335 0.55 -37.36 -1.56
CA VAL A 335 0.50 -36.00 -2.13
C VAL A 335 -0.83 -35.74 -2.82
N ALA A 336 -1.36 -36.75 -3.54
CA ALA A 336 -2.62 -36.61 -4.25
C ALA A 336 -3.80 -36.34 -3.30
N GLU A 337 -3.87 -37.07 -2.20
CA GLU A 337 -4.89 -36.87 -1.16
C GLU A 337 -4.70 -35.54 -0.43
N ALA A 338 -3.45 -35.17 -0.11
CA ALA A 338 -3.13 -33.92 0.56
C ALA A 338 -3.54 -32.68 -0.26
N ARG A 339 -3.50 -32.77 -1.60
CA ARG A 339 -3.90 -31.72 -2.53
C ARG A 339 -5.39 -31.71 -2.89
N SER A 340 -6.13 -32.77 -2.60
CA SER A 340 -7.59 -32.84 -2.82
C SER A 340 -8.33 -31.71 -2.08
N LEU A 341 -9.57 -31.40 -2.45
CA LEU A 341 -10.36 -30.38 -1.73
C LEU A 341 -10.51 -30.71 -0.24
N ARG A 342 -10.69 -32.00 0.07
CA ARG A 342 -10.84 -32.47 1.46
C ARG A 342 -9.52 -32.37 2.22
N GLY A 343 -8.42 -32.77 1.60
CA GLY A 343 -7.10 -32.76 2.22
C GLY A 343 -6.48 -31.38 2.34
N SER A 344 -6.85 -30.45 1.45
CA SER A 344 -6.29 -29.10 1.40
C SER A 344 -7.09 -28.06 2.16
N ARG A 345 -8.30 -28.37 2.64
CA ARG A 345 -9.14 -27.41 3.38
C ARG A 345 -8.48 -26.80 4.62
N TYR A 346 -7.40 -27.38 5.14
CA TYR A 346 -6.60 -26.87 6.27
C TYR A 346 -5.31 -26.16 5.81
N ASP A 347 -5.06 -26.06 4.51
CA ASP A 347 -3.90 -25.34 3.97
C ASP A 347 -3.99 -23.85 4.32
N ARG A 348 -2.85 -23.19 4.44
CA ARG A 348 -2.76 -21.75 4.72
C ARG A 348 -3.55 -20.93 3.68
N VAL A 349 -4.03 -19.76 4.10
CA VAL A 349 -4.57 -18.77 3.16
C VAL A 349 -3.47 -18.30 2.20
N THR A 350 -3.78 -18.23 0.90
CA THR A 350 -2.88 -17.69 -0.12
C THR A 350 -3.02 -16.17 -0.18
N ARG A 351 -2.02 -15.45 0.34
CA ARG A 351 -1.92 -13.99 0.40
C ARG A 351 -0.46 -13.54 0.49
N SER A 352 -0.21 -12.24 0.36
CA SER A 352 1.06 -11.59 0.68
C SER A 352 1.14 -11.27 2.17
N ASP A 353 1.95 -12.05 2.90
CA ASP A 353 2.14 -11.88 4.34
C ASP A 353 3.08 -10.72 4.70
N THR A 354 3.90 -10.28 3.74
CA THR A 354 4.84 -9.16 3.89
C THR A 354 4.18 -7.85 3.44
N PRO A 355 4.05 -6.85 4.31
CA PRO A 355 3.57 -5.53 3.93
C PRO A 355 4.50 -4.87 2.92
N VAL A 356 3.91 -4.19 1.94
CA VAL A 356 4.63 -3.30 1.02
C VAL A 356 4.58 -1.89 1.61
N LEU A 357 5.65 -1.12 1.44
CA LEU A 357 5.78 0.23 2.00
C LEU A 357 5.61 1.30 0.91
N ASP A 358 4.95 2.40 1.31
CA ASP A 358 4.79 3.64 0.57
C ASP A 358 5.53 4.75 1.31
N PHE A 359 6.27 5.56 0.56
CA PHE A 359 7.12 6.60 1.08
C PHE A 359 6.66 7.97 0.58
N ARG A 360 6.87 9.00 1.40
CA ARG A 360 6.74 10.38 0.96
C ARG A 360 7.78 11.26 1.60
N GLN A 361 8.22 12.26 0.86
CA GLN A 361 9.07 13.29 1.42
C GLN A 361 8.27 14.16 2.38
N ARG A 362 8.84 14.43 3.56
CA ARG A 362 8.27 15.38 4.50
C ARG A 362 8.49 16.78 3.95
N LYS A 363 7.43 17.60 3.94
CA LYS A 363 7.56 19.03 3.65
C LYS A 363 8.25 19.71 4.84
N THR A 364 9.58 19.73 4.81
CA THR A 364 10.45 20.31 5.84
C THR A 364 10.63 21.81 5.68
N LEU A 365 10.30 22.38 4.52
CA LEU A 365 10.31 23.81 4.24
C LEU A 365 9.04 24.19 3.45
N SER A 366 8.37 25.27 3.85
CA SER A 366 7.28 25.90 3.10
C SER A 366 7.24 27.40 3.39
N VAL A 367 6.96 28.19 2.37
CA VAL A 367 6.83 29.65 2.49
C VAL A 367 5.57 30.12 1.78
N PHE A 368 4.86 31.06 2.41
CA PHE A 368 3.74 31.78 1.83
C PHE A 368 3.96 33.28 2.03
N LEU A 369 3.82 34.05 0.96
CA LEU A 369 3.94 35.50 0.96
C LEU A 369 2.56 36.11 1.14
N ALA A 370 2.35 36.80 2.26
CA ALA A 370 1.07 37.43 2.55
C ALA A 370 0.81 38.59 1.58
N THR A 371 -0.38 38.60 0.97
CA THR A 371 -0.81 39.71 0.12
C THR A 371 -1.15 40.93 0.98
N PRO A 372 -0.54 42.11 0.74
CA PRO A 372 -0.90 43.36 1.41
C PRO A 372 -2.31 43.83 0.98
N PRO A 373 -2.88 44.86 1.64
CA PRO A 373 -4.20 45.39 1.28
C PRO A 373 -4.30 45.76 -0.21
N TRP A 374 -5.51 45.61 -0.79
CA TRP A 374 -5.77 45.67 -2.23
C TRP A 374 -5.63 47.05 -2.89
N GLN A 375 -5.31 48.10 -2.13
CA GLN A 375 -5.14 49.45 -2.64
C GLN A 375 -3.86 50.02 -2.05
N LEU A 376 -2.87 50.28 -2.89
CA LEU A 376 -1.56 50.77 -2.48
C LEU A 376 -1.39 52.21 -2.92
N THR A 377 -0.93 53.06 -2.00
CA THR A 377 -0.67 54.47 -2.31
C THR A 377 0.75 54.62 -2.86
N PRO A 378 0.96 55.39 -3.94
CA PRO A 378 2.30 55.72 -4.41
C PRO A 378 3.21 56.26 -3.29
N GLY A 379 4.44 55.75 -3.19
CA GLY A 379 5.43 56.15 -2.18
C GLY A 379 5.24 55.52 -0.79
N GLU A 380 4.20 54.71 -0.58
CA GLU A 380 3.99 53.99 0.67
C GLU A 380 5.07 52.92 0.88
N SER A 381 5.61 52.80 2.09
CA SER A 381 6.51 51.70 2.46
C SER A 381 5.72 50.56 3.12
N LEU A 382 5.80 49.38 2.53
CA LEU A 382 5.03 48.21 2.94
C LEU A 382 5.94 47.09 3.46
N PRO A 383 5.76 46.62 4.70
CA PRO A 383 6.48 45.46 5.20
C PRO A 383 5.94 44.17 4.56
N LEU A 384 6.84 43.35 4.05
CA LEU A 384 6.52 42.04 3.48
C LEU A 384 6.50 41.00 4.60
N LYS A 385 5.38 40.29 4.75
CA LYS A 385 5.20 39.26 5.77
C LYS A 385 5.25 37.88 5.15
N LEU A 386 6.24 37.09 5.54
CA LEU A 386 6.37 35.69 5.15
C LEU A 386 5.83 34.78 6.25
N GLN A 387 4.94 33.86 5.88
CA GLN A 387 4.53 32.74 6.71
C GLN A 387 5.39 31.54 6.34
N ILE A 388 6.28 31.15 7.24
CA ILE A 388 7.30 30.13 6.98
C ILE A 388 7.11 28.99 7.97
N ARG A 389 7.14 27.76 7.45
CA ARG A 389 7.34 26.56 8.25
C ARG A 389 8.64 25.92 7.80
N HIS A 390 9.57 25.75 8.72
CA HIS A 390 10.86 25.14 8.44
C HIS A 390 11.25 24.19 9.57
N SER A 391 11.92 23.08 9.25
CA SER A 391 12.53 22.16 10.22
C SER A 391 14.04 22.40 10.34
N ASN A 392 14.63 23.00 9.31
CA ASN A 392 16.05 23.33 9.23
C ASN A 392 16.26 24.86 9.23
N PRO A 393 17.42 25.38 9.65
CA PRO A 393 17.75 26.79 9.53
C PRO A 393 17.71 27.28 8.07
N ILE A 394 17.15 28.47 7.85
CA ILE A 394 17.16 29.12 6.53
C ILE A 394 18.53 29.77 6.33
N LYS A 395 19.13 29.52 5.16
CA LYS A 395 20.47 30.01 4.81
C LYS A 395 20.44 31.15 3.79
N ALA A 396 19.45 31.16 2.89
CA ALA A 396 19.34 32.20 1.88
C ALA A 396 17.89 32.56 1.55
N VAL A 397 17.70 33.82 1.18
CA VAL A 397 16.44 34.43 0.74
C VAL A 397 16.70 35.07 -0.62
N SER A 398 15.89 34.74 -1.61
CA SER A 398 16.00 35.29 -2.95
C SER A 398 14.64 35.79 -3.43
N TRP A 399 14.55 37.05 -3.84
CA TRP A 399 13.33 37.66 -4.35
C TRP A 399 13.32 37.70 -5.87
N GLN A 400 12.15 37.51 -6.46
CA GLN A 400 11.97 37.46 -7.91
C GLN A 400 10.69 38.20 -8.33
N GLY A 401 10.68 38.72 -9.57
CA GLY A 401 9.64 39.61 -10.09
C GLY A 401 10.13 41.06 -10.16
N ASP A 402 9.23 42.02 -9.94
CA ASP A 402 9.47 43.46 -10.14
C ASP A 402 10.20 44.12 -8.97
N THR A 403 11.22 43.45 -8.46
CA THR A 403 12.00 43.84 -7.26
C THR A 403 12.64 45.23 -7.37
N GLN A 404 13.08 45.62 -8.57
CA GLN A 404 13.67 46.94 -8.82
C GLN A 404 12.60 48.05 -8.85
N ALA A 405 11.49 47.82 -9.56
CA ALA A 405 10.40 48.80 -9.65
C ALA A 405 9.76 49.04 -8.28
N LEU A 406 9.63 47.99 -7.47
CA LEU A 406 9.13 48.06 -6.10
C LEU A 406 10.17 48.54 -5.07
N SER A 407 11.37 48.93 -5.52
CA SER A 407 12.47 49.38 -4.64
C SER A 407 12.61 48.51 -3.39
N LEU A 408 12.72 47.19 -3.61
CA LEU A 408 12.76 46.21 -2.53
C LEU A 408 13.91 46.52 -1.58
N THR A 409 13.57 46.74 -0.31
CA THR A 409 14.48 47.15 0.75
C THR A 409 14.79 45.95 1.65
N PRO A 410 16.06 45.53 1.73
CA PRO A 410 16.47 44.42 2.58
C PRO A 410 16.54 44.81 4.07
N PRO A 411 16.39 43.84 4.99
CA PRO A 411 16.76 44.00 6.38
C PRO A 411 18.28 44.10 6.55
N ALA A 412 18.76 44.33 7.78
CA ALA A 412 20.21 44.45 8.07
C ALA A 412 21.04 43.20 7.68
N ASP A 413 20.40 42.04 7.62
CA ASP A 413 20.99 40.78 7.18
C ASP A 413 20.11 40.15 6.09
N ASN A 414 20.58 40.17 4.85
CA ASN A 414 19.84 39.69 3.68
C ASN A 414 19.51 38.18 3.73
N SER A 415 20.15 37.42 4.61
CA SER A 415 19.81 36.00 4.83
C SER A 415 18.56 35.82 5.72
N GLN A 416 18.13 36.88 6.42
CA GLN A 416 16.94 36.82 7.25
C GLN A 416 15.67 36.88 6.40
N PRO A 417 14.74 35.95 6.61
CA PRO A 417 13.49 35.93 5.85
C PRO A 417 12.48 36.99 6.31
N GLN A 418 12.66 37.59 7.48
CA GLN A 418 11.77 38.62 8.02
C GLN A 418 12.43 40.00 7.92
N GLY A 419 11.61 41.06 7.88
CA GLY A 419 12.09 42.44 7.88
C GLY A 419 12.31 43.05 6.49
N TRP A 420 11.95 42.34 5.43
CA TRP A 420 11.90 42.90 4.08
C TRP A 420 10.73 43.87 3.94
N SER A 421 10.95 44.97 3.22
CA SER A 421 9.91 45.93 2.85
C SER A 421 10.06 46.35 1.41
N LEU A 422 9.01 46.94 0.83
CA LEU A 422 9.06 47.55 -0.49
C LEU A 422 8.56 48.99 -0.42
N ILE A 423 8.88 49.77 -1.44
CA ILE A 423 8.36 51.14 -1.61
C ILE A 423 7.54 51.14 -2.90
N VAL A 424 6.27 51.51 -2.77
CA VAL A 424 5.34 51.51 -3.90
C VAL A 424 5.78 52.58 -4.91
N PRO A 425 5.97 52.24 -6.20
CA PRO A 425 6.41 53.20 -7.21
C PRO A 425 5.37 54.30 -7.44
N ALA A 426 5.82 55.40 -8.04
CA ALA A 426 4.94 56.46 -8.50
C ALA A 426 3.94 55.92 -9.55
N TRP A 427 2.73 56.46 -9.57
CA TRP A 427 1.75 56.14 -10.60
C TRP A 427 2.25 56.60 -11.97
N ASP A 428 2.26 55.70 -12.95
CA ASP A 428 2.58 55.99 -14.34
C ASP A 428 1.30 56.28 -15.12
N ASP A 429 1.18 57.52 -15.62
CA ASP A 429 0.04 58.00 -16.40
C ASP A 429 0.20 57.83 -17.91
N SER A 430 1.26 57.17 -18.36
CA SER A 430 1.49 56.90 -19.78
C SER A 430 0.40 55.98 -20.37
N PRO A 431 -0.01 56.20 -21.63
CA PRO A 431 -1.04 55.37 -22.27
C PRO A 431 -0.64 53.90 -22.33
N GLY A 432 -1.39 53.05 -21.61
CA GLY A 432 -1.15 51.60 -21.57
C GLY A 432 -0.27 51.11 -20.41
N ALA A 433 0.13 51.98 -19.47
CA ALA A 433 0.81 51.56 -18.25
C ALA A 433 -0.07 50.63 -17.40
N SER A 434 0.45 49.47 -17.02
CA SER A 434 -0.29 48.48 -16.23
C SER A 434 -0.42 48.87 -14.76
N ASN A 435 0.59 49.56 -14.19
CA ASN A 435 0.69 49.86 -12.75
C ASN A 435 0.50 48.62 -11.84
N GLU A 436 0.81 47.44 -12.37
CA GLU A 436 0.73 46.15 -11.71
C GLU A 436 2.14 45.55 -11.59
N TYR A 437 2.50 45.15 -10.37
CA TYR A 437 3.82 44.61 -10.06
C TYR A 437 3.69 43.24 -9.40
N ARG A 438 4.47 42.28 -9.86
CA ARG A 438 4.44 40.90 -9.36
C ARG A 438 5.68 40.59 -8.53
N LEU A 439 5.47 39.92 -7.41
CA LEU A 439 6.54 39.57 -6.48
C LEU A 439 6.36 38.15 -5.95
N SER A 440 7.46 37.43 -5.78
CA SER A 440 7.54 36.18 -5.01
C SER A 440 8.92 36.01 -4.38
N VAL A 441 9.02 35.10 -3.42
CA VAL A 441 10.27 34.80 -2.70
C VAL A 441 10.60 33.32 -2.75
N THR A 442 11.88 33.01 -2.86
CA THR A 442 12.44 31.67 -2.77
C THR A 442 13.35 31.59 -1.54
N LEU A 443 13.12 30.60 -0.69
CA LEU A 443 13.94 30.30 0.49
C LEU A 443 14.79 29.07 0.23
N GLU A 444 16.03 29.07 0.74
CA GLU A 444 16.93 27.92 0.76
C GLU A 444 17.33 27.59 2.20
N ASP A 445 17.20 26.33 2.61
CA ASP A 445 17.69 25.84 3.91
C ASP A 445 19.14 25.30 3.85
N ASP A 446 19.71 24.97 5.00
CA ASP A 446 21.06 24.41 5.10
C ASP A 446 21.23 23.00 4.49
N LYS A 447 20.12 22.32 4.17
CA LYS A 447 20.07 21.06 3.41
C LYS A 447 19.88 21.29 1.91
N GLN A 448 20.03 22.52 1.43
CA GLN A 448 19.87 22.94 0.03
C GLN A 448 18.46 22.73 -0.54
N GLN A 449 17.44 22.58 0.32
CA GLN A 449 16.05 22.55 -0.11
C GLN A 449 15.60 23.96 -0.49
N ARG A 450 15.08 24.12 -1.71
CA ARG A 450 14.56 25.40 -2.22
C ARG A 450 13.04 25.37 -2.35
N VAL A 451 12.36 26.37 -1.82
CA VAL A 451 10.90 26.52 -1.95
C VAL A 451 10.54 27.95 -2.30
N THR A 452 9.71 28.13 -3.33
CA THR A 452 9.18 29.42 -3.78
C THR A 452 7.75 29.63 -3.25
N SER A 453 7.43 30.86 -2.85
CA SER A 453 6.11 31.26 -2.40
C SER A 453 5.09 31.35 -3.53
N ASN A 454 3.82 31.63 -3.18
CA ASN A 454 2.85 32.18 -4.11
C ASN A 454 3.35 33.50 -4.72
N TRP A 455 2.86 33.82 -5.91
CA TRP A 455 2.97 35.15 -6.48
C TRP A 455 1.91 36.06 -5.87
N ILE A 456 2.30 37.29 -5.56
CA ILE A 456 1.38 38.40 -5.28
C ILE A 456 1.43 39.39 -6.44
N THR A 457 0.31 40.05 -6.69
CA THR A 457 0.20 41.19 -7.61
C THR A 457 -0.18 42.43 -6.81
N LEU A 458 0.61 43.48 -6.98
CA LEU A 458 0.46 44.77 -6.31
C LEU A 458 -0.01 45.78 -7.34
N THR A 459 -1.20 46.34 -7.14
CA THR A 459 -1.78 47.34 -8.02
C THR A 459 -1.70 48.71 -7.35
N VAL A 460 -1.07 49.66 -8.03
CA VAL A 460 -0.91 51.03 -7.54
C VAL A 460 -2.18 51.83 -7.84
N GLN A 461 -2.64 52.65 -6.91
CA GLN A 461 -3.83 53.48 -7.13
C GLN A 461 -3.47 54.80 -7.85
N SER A 462 -4.35 55.21 -8.77
CA SER A 462 -4.26 56.53 -9.40
C SER A 462 -4.47 57.65 -8.37
N PRO A 463 -3.62 58.69 -8.33
CA PRO A 463 -3.83 59.85 -7.46
C PRO A 463 -5.16 60.52 -7.81
N MET A 464 -5.99 60.81 -6.80
CA MET A 464 -7.23 61.57 -7.02
C MET A 464 -6.88 62.96 -7.60
N ARG A 465 -7.27 63.21 -8.85
CA ARG A 465 -7.20 64.56 -9.43
C ARG A 465 -8.27 65.42 -8.75
N VAL A 466 -7.84 66.44 -8.01
CA VAL A 466 -8.73 67.51 -7.55
C VAL A 466 -9.10 68.33 -8.77
N ASP A 467 -10.36 68.28 -9.17
CA ASP A 467 -10.89 69.11 -10.24
C ASP A 467 -10.95 70.55 -9.74
N ASN A 468 -9.97 71.38 -10.14
CA ASN A 468 -10.03 72.81 -9.93
C ASN A 468 -11.14 73.35 -10.84
N GLY A 469 -12.36 73.38 -10.31
CA GLY A 469 -13.53 73.93 -10.97
C GLY A 469 -13.23 75.34 -11.51
N GLN A 470 -13.54 75.52 -12.79
CA GLN A 470 -13.41 76.77 -13.53
C GLN A 470 -14.02 77.95 -12.76
N GLU A 471 -13.18 78.92 -12.38
CA GLU A 471 -13.62 80.25 -12.04
C GLU A 471 -14.18 80.94 -13.30
N GLY A 472 -15.48 81.25 -13.25
CA GLY A 472 -16.03 82.49 -13.81
C GLY A 472 -16.22 82.59 -15.32
N ASP A 473 -17.37 82.12 -15.81
CA ASP A 473 -18.23 82.97 -16.63
C ASP A 473 -19.69 82.52 -16.44
N ARG A 474 -20.32 83.09 -15.41
CA ARG A 474 -21.77 83.02 -15.17
C ARG A 474 -22.37 84.37 -15.58
N PHE A 475 -23.53 84.27 -16.22
CA PHE A 475 -24.49 85.33 -16.54
C PHE A 475 -24.32 86.02 -17.90
N ASP A 476 -24.76 85.34 -18.97
CA ASP A 476 -25.45 86.04 -20.06
C ASP A 476 -26.97 85.82 -19.89
N ILE A 477 -27.62 86.80 -19.28
CA ILE A 477 -29.06 86.92 -19.18
C ILE A 477 -29.46 88.01 -20.16
N MET A 478 -29.57 87.67 -21.44
CA MET A 478 -30.44 88.28 -22.47
C MET A 478 -29.92 87.90 -23.86
N ALA A 479 -30.46 86.81 -24.41
CA ALA A 479 -30.53 86.66 -25.86
C ALA A 479 -31.97 86.25 -26.24
N PRO A 480 -32.56 86.92 -27.25
CA PRO A 480 -34.01 87.06 -27.45
C PRO A 480 -34.75 85.82 -27.93
#